data_AF-A0A1U9VX70-F1
#
_entry.id   AF-A0A1U9VX70-F1
#
_cell.length_a   1.000
_cell.length_b   1.000
_cell.length_c   1.000
_cell.angle_alpha   90.00
_cell.angle_beta   90.00
_cell.angle_gamma   90.00
#
_symmetry.space_group_name_H-M   'P 1'
#
loop_
_entity.id
_entity.type
_entity.pdbx_description
1 polymer ?
#
loop_
_entity_poly.entity_id
_entity_poly.type
_entity_poly.pdbx_seq_one_letter_code
_entity_poly.pdbx_strand_id
1 'polypeptide(L)'
;MEKTKEFYLLKKRATGVAFNLPVGTQFTFHDLNMKAHVICSTKVQQDVGRWFAYFVKHAPRVPFVIIGKDSNGNLIYRKVGPNPHHNNNYQKGSGF
;
A
#
# COMPACT_ATOMS: atom_id res chain seq x y z
N MET A 1 -16.49 11.58 -12.71
CA MET A 1 -15.15 12.05 -13.12
C MET A 1 -14.30 10.83 -13.41
N GLU A 2 -13.96 10.62 -14.67
CA GLU A 2 -13.15 9.48 -15.10
C GLU A 2 -11.72 9.64 -14.55
N LYS A 3 -11.14 8.57 -13.96
CA LYS A 3 -9.76 8.60 -13.49
C LYS A 3 -8.81 8.37 -14.67
N THR A 4 -7.72 9.13 -14.72
CA THR A 4 -6.75 9.06 -15.82
C THR A 4 -5.97 7.73 -15.81
N LYS A 5 -5.36 7.37 -16.95
CA LYS A 5 -4.47 6.20 -17.04
C LYS A 5 -3.34 6.25 -15.99
N GLU A 6 -2.82 7.44 -15.72
CA GLU A 6 -1.80 7.70 -14.70
C GLU A 6 -2.27 7.31 -13.29
N PHE A 7 -3.52 7.63 -12.93
CA PHE A 7 -4.09 7.25 -11.64
C PHE A 7 -4.05 5.73 -11.46
N TYR A 8 -4.53 4.98 -12.44
CA TYR A 8 -4.54 3.52 -12.37
C TYR A 8 -3.13 2.92 -12.38
N LEU A 9 -2.21 3.51 -13.14
CA LEU A 9 -0.82 3.07 -13.20
C LEU A 9 -0.09 3.29 -11.87
N LEU A 10 -0.17 4.50 -11.29
CA LEU A 10 0.42 4.81 -9.99
C LEU A 10 -0.21 3.94 -8.90
N LYS A 11 -1.54 3.83 -8.88
CA LYS A 11 -2.27 2.96 -7.96
C LYS A 11 -1.72 1.53 -7.99
N LYS A 12 -1.60 0.93 -9.18
CA LYS A 12 -1.11 -0.45 -9.35
C LYS A 12 0.33 -0.60 -8.84
N ARG A 13 1.23 0.30 -9.26
CA ARG A 13 2.67 0.20 -8.90
C ARG A 13 2.92 0.46 -7.42
N ALA A 14 2.35 1.52 -6.85
CA ALA A 14 2.49 1.84 -5.43
C ALA A 14 1.97 0.71 -4.54
N THR A 15 0.82 0.12 -4.91
CA THR A 15 0.25 -1.03 -4.20
C THR A 15 1.18 -2.25 -4.31
N GLY A 16 1.70 -2.55 -5.50
CA GLY A 16 2.66 -3.64 -5.69
C GLY A 16 3.92 -3.48 -4.84
N VAL A 17 4.49 -2.27 -4.78
CA VAL A 17 5.62 -1.97 -3.89
C VAL A 17 5.25 -2.23 -2.44
N ALA A 18 4.10 -1.73 -1.97
CA ALA A 18 3.66 -1.90 -0.59
C ALA A 18 3.50 -3.37 -0.20
N PHE A 19 2.90 -4.20 -1.07
CA PHE A 19 2.69 -5.62 -0.79
C PHE A 19 4.00 -6.42 -0.69
N ASN A 20 5.03 -5.99 -1.42
CA ASN A 20 6.35 -6.61 -1.44
C ASN A 20 7.30 -6.12 -0.33
N LEU A 21 6.87 -5.15 0.50
CA LEU A 21 7.67 -4.75 1.66
C LEU A 21 7.77 -5.90 2.68
N PRO A 22 8.94 -6.06 3.34
CA PRO A 22 9.08 -6.96 4.48
C PRO A 22 8.09 -6.65 5.61
N VAL A 23 7.62 -7.68 6.31
CA VAL A 23 6.77 -7.51 7.49
C VAL A 23 7.53 -6.70 8.56
N GLY A 24 6.83 -5.77 9.21
CA GLY A 24 7.41 -4.82 10.17
C GLY A 24 7.85 -3.49 9.55
N THR A 25 8.03 -3.42 8.23
CA THR A 25 8.42 -2.18 7.54
C THR A 25 7.40 -1.07 7.78
N GLN A 26 7.89 0.09 8.21
CA GLN A 26 7.12 1.33 8.25
C GLN A 26 7.36 2.12 6.97
N PHE A 27 6.31 2.75 6.44
CA PHE A 27 6.38 3.50 5.20
C PHE A 27 5.30 4.56 5.13
N THR A 28 5.53 5.57 4.29
CA THR A 28 4.53 6.56 3.89
C THR A 28 4.06 6.28 2.46
N PHE A 29 2.96 6.91 2.03
CA PHE A 29 2.59 6.85 0.61
C PHE A 29 3.62 7.55 -0.28
N HIS A 30 4.35 8.54 0.23
CA HIS A 30 5.42 9.22 -0.49
C HIS A 30 6.54 8.24 -0.88
N ASP A 31 6.96 7.37 0.05
CA ASP A 31 7.97 6.34 -0.22
C ASP A 31 7.55 5.39 -1.35
N LEU A 32 6.26 5.00 -1.36
CA LEU A 32 5.70 4.14 -2.40
C LEU A 32 5.65 4.85 -3.75
N ASN A 33 5.27 6.13 -3.75
CA ASN A 33 5.19 6.97 -4.95
C ASN A 33 6.57 7.13 -5.60
N MET A 34 7.61 7.40 -4.81
CA MET A 34 9.00 7.48 -5.27
C MET A 34 9.47 6.16 -5.91
N LYS A 35 9.13 5.02 -5.31
CA LYS A 35 9.47 3.68 -5.82
C LYS A 35 8.61 3.23 -7.00
N ALA A 36 7.45 3.84 -7.23
CA ALA A 36 6.57 3.49 -8.33
C ALA A 36 7.11 3.98 -9.70
N HIS A 37 8.00 4.98 -9.71
CA HIS A 37 8.58 5.57 -10.92
C HIS A 37 7.50 5.92 -11.98
N VAL A 38 6.39 6.52 -11.55
CA VAL A 38 5.31 6.99 -12.43
C VAL A 38 5.35 8.51 -12.49
N ILE A 39 5.63 9.04 -13.68
CA ILE A 39 5.54 10.49 -13.94
C ILE A 39 4.06 10.84 -14.05
N CYS A 40 3.57 11.67 -13.13
CA CYS A 40 2.19 12.15 -13.12
C CYS A 40 2.07 13.44 -12.28
N SER A 41 0.96 14.15 -12.47
CA SER A 41 0.69 15.39 -11.72
C SER A 41 0.54 15.18 -10.21
N THR A 42 0.85 16.21 -9.42
CA THR A 42 0.63 16.21 -7.96
C THR A 42 -0.81 15.88 -7.58
N LYS A 43 -1.79 16.31 -8.40
CA LYS A 43 -3.21 16.00 -8.19
C LYS A 43 -3.47 14.50 -8.25
N VAL A 44 -2.88 13.80 -9.22
CA VAL A 44 -2.99 12.34 -9.35
C VAL A 44 -2.33 11.65 -8.16
N GLN A 45 -1.15 12.11 -7.73
CA GLN A 45 -0.46 11.56 -6.57
C GLN A 45 -1.30 11.69 -5.28
N GLN A 46 -1.90 12.86 -5.05
CA GLN A 46 -2.80 13.10 -3.91
C GLN A 46 -4.06 12.23 -3.97
N ASP A 47 -4.68 12.10 -5.14
CA ASP A 47 -5.86 11.26 -5.35
C ASP A 47 -5.56 9.78 -5.06
N VAL A 48 -4.42 9.26 -5.52
CA VAL A 48 -4.01 7.88 -5.22
C VAL A 48 -3.66 7.73 -3.74
N GLY A 49 -3.02 8.72 -3.13
CA GLY A 49 -2.73 8.72 -1.69
C GLY A 49 -4.01 8.65 -0.83
N ARG A 50 -5.04 9.43 -1.19
CA ARG A 50 -6.36 9.39 -0.54
C ARG A 50 -7.03 8.02 -0.73
N TRP A 51 -6.98 7.48 -1.94
CA TRP A 51 -7.48 6.14 -2.21
C TRP A 51 -6.74 5.08 -1.38
N PHE A 52 -5.42 5.16 -1.26
CA PHE A 52 -4.62 4.20 -0.51
C PHE A 52 -4.96 4.24 0.99
N ALA A 53 -5.11 5.43 1.57
CA ALA A 53 -5.54 5.58 2.96
C ALA A 53 -6.94 4.96 3.19
N TYR A 54 -7.88 5.21 2.28
CA TYR A 54 -9.21 4.61 2.33
C TYR A 54 -9.16 3.09 2.19
N PHE A 55 -8.34 2.57 1.26
CA PHE A 55 -8.11 1.15 1.06
C PHE A 55 -7.59 0.48 2.34
N VAL A 56 -6.56 1.06 2.98
CA VAL A 56 -6.03 0.50 4.24
C VAL A 56 -7.07 0.54 5.37
N LYS A 57 -7.89 1.59 5.45
CA LYS A 57 -8.88 1.75 6.52
C LYS A 57 -10.09 0.84 6.37
N HIS A 58 -10.54 0.58 5.14
CA HIS A 58 -11.85 -0.05 4.89
C HIS A 58 -11.78 -1.40 4.19
N ALA A 59 -10.67 -1.77 3.54
CA ALA A 59 -10.58 -3.07 2.91
C ALA A 59 -10.31 -4.16 3.95
N PRO A 60 -11.12 -5.22 4.01
CA PRO A 60 -10.88 -6.32 4.92
C PRO A 60 -9.58 -7.05 4.55
N ARG A 61 -8.85 -7.53 5.57
CA ARG A 61 -7.68 -8.44 5.42
C ARG A 61 -6.51 -7.86 4.62
N VAL A 62 -6.38 -6.54 4.53
CA VAL A 62 -5.16 -5.92 4.01
C VAL A 62 -4.01 -6.04 5.01
N PRO A 63 -2.78 -6.39 4.60
CA PRO A 63 -1.65 -6.58 5.49
C PRO A 63 -0.99 -5.25 5.90
N PHE A 64 -1.78 -4.19 6.03
CA PHE A 64 -1.32 -2.83 6.31
C PHE A 64 -2.17 -2.22 7.42
N VAL A 65 -1.54 -1.47 8.31
CA VAL A 65 -2.24 -0.66 9.32
C VAL A 65 -1.69 0.76 9.33
N ILE A 66 -2.54 1.72 9.64
CA ILE A 66 -2.12 3.10 9.91
C ILE A 66 -1.63 3.14 11.37
N ILE A 67 -0.41 3.60 11.58
CA ILE A 67 0.21 3.69 12.92
C ILE A 67 0.35 5.12 13.43
N GLY A 68 0.10 6.12 12.60
CA GLY A 68 0.16 7.53 13.01
C GLY A 68 0.40 8.47 11.84
N LYS A 69 0.99 9.62 12.15
CA LYS A 69 1.45 10.62 11.18
C LYS A 69 2.88 11.03 11.50
N ASP A 70 3.64 11.38 10.47
CA ASP A 70 4.96 12.00 10.63
C ASP A 70 4.83 13.50 10.98
N SER A 71 5.97 14.16 11.20
CA SER A 71 6.06 15.60 11.47
C SER A 71 5.53 16.48 10.33
N ASN A 72 5.46 15.94 9.11
CA ASN A 72 4.94 16.61 7.93
C ASN A 72 3.43 16.32 7.71
N GLY A 73 2.80 15.58 8.62
CA GLY A 73 1.39 15.22 8.55
C GLY A 73 1.06 14.07 7.60
N ASN A 74 2.06 13.40 7.01
CA ASN A 74 1.85 12.22 6.18
C ASN A 74 1.47 11.03 7.04
N LEU A 75 0.50 10.22 6.58
CA LEU A 75 0.16 8.97 7.24
C LEU A 75 1.34 8.00 7.18
N ILE A 76 1.67 7.42 8.34
CA ILE A 76 2.63 6.34 8.47
C ILE A 76 1.86 5.02 8.54
N TYR A 77 2.26 4.09 7.69
CA TYR A 77 1.72 2.74 7.60
C TYR A 77 2.75 1.74 8.09
N ARG A 78 2.29 0.58 8.57
CA ARG A 78 3.14 -0.57 8.87
C ARG A 78 2.64 -1.82 8.14
N LYS A 79 3.56 -2.56 7.52
CA LYS A 79 3.31 -3.90 6.99
C LYS A 79 3.17 -4.87 8.16
N VAL A 80 2.00 -5.50 8.32
CA VAL A 80 1.71 -6.38 9.47
C VAL A 80 1.53 -7.85 9.11
N GLY A 81 1.50 -8.19 7.82
CA GLY A 81 1.31 -9.56 7.38
C GLY A 81 1.87 -9.85 5.99
N PRO A 82 1.93 -11.13 5.60
CA PRO A 82 2.40 -11.53 4.29
C PRO A 82 1.50 -10.96 3.18
N ASN A 83 1.99 -10.98 1.95
CA ASN A 83 1.15 -10.68 0.79
C ASN A 83 0.13 -11.81 0.62
N PRO A 84 -1.20 -11.56 0.72
CA PRO A 84 -2.22 -12.59 0.61
C PRO A 84 -2.23 -13.29 -0.76
N HIS A 85 -1.69 -12.66 -1.81
CA HIS A 85 -1.52 -13.29 -3.13
C HIS A 85 -0.28 -14.18 -3.24
N HIS A 86 0.56 -14.24 -2.20
CA HIS A 86 1.77 -15.07 -2.14
C HIS A 86 1.60 -16.26 -1.20
N ASN A 87 0.35 -16.74 -0.99
CA ASN A 87 0.13 -18.02 -0.32
C ASN A 87 0.34 -19.17 -1.32
N ASN A 88 1.59 -19.41 -1.68
CA ASN A 88 2.03 -20.73 -2.13
C ASN A 88 2.54 -21.46 -0.89
N ASN A 89 1.66 -22.29 -0.30
CA ASN A 89 1.92 -23.34 0.67
C ASN A 89 2.62 -22.96 1.99
N TYR A 90 1.84 -22.82 3.08
CA TYR A 90 2.20 -23.37 4.39
C TYR A 90 0.94 -23.67 5.22
N GLN A 91 0.34 -24.84 4.99
CA GLN A 91 -0.38 -25.60 6.03
C GLN A 91 0.02 -27.07 5.91
N LYS A 92 1.25 -27.37 6.33
CA LYS A 92 1.61 -28.69 6.85
C LYS A 92 1.44 -28.58 8.36
N GLY A 93 0.39 -29.21 8.90
CA GLY A 93 0.08 -29.12 10.33
C GLY A 93 -1.28 -29.69 10.72
N SER A 94 -1.67 -30.84 10.18
CA SER A 94 -2.62 -31.74 10.85
C SER A 94 -1.84 -32.55 11.88
N GLY A 95 -1.78 -32.03 13.09
CA GLY A 95 -1.32 -32.74 14.27
C GLY A 95 -2.17 -32.29 15.44
N PHE A 96 -3.24 -33.02 15.70
CA PHE A 96 -3.62 -33.68 16.96
C PHE A 96 -4.82 -34.57 16.66
#